data_AF-A0A936CBU3-F1
#
_entry.id   AF-A0A936CBU3-F1
#
_cell.length_a   1.000
_cell.length_b   1.000
_cell.length_c   1.000
_cell.angle_alpha   90.00
_cell.angle_beta   90.00
_cell.angle_gamma   90.00
#
_symmetry.space_group_name_H-M   'P 1'
#
loop_
_entity.id
_entity.type
_entity.pdbx_description
1 polymer ?
#
loop_
_entity_poly.entity_id
_entity_poly.type
_entity_poly.pdbx_seq_one_letter_code
_entity_poly.pdbx_strand_id
1 'polypeptide(L)'
;MSPLLSRTIASSRAKLNAYPAARAIFLPDSEPLRPGALLVQPALAATLEGIAAGGAEAFYKGAIAEQLARDVQARGGLITAHDMSRYPVAEMIPLCRVARLHRALGAAPMGARRCWRCCRWPRRRGSPARADSPIVPRPSPRSPA
;
A
#
# COMPACT_ATOMS: atom_id res chain seq x y z
N MET A 1 -11.73 -2.72 21.75
CA MET A 1 -12.01 -2.67 20.30
C MET A 1 -13.18 -1.72 20.02
N SER A 2 -13.15 -0.93 18.94
CA SER A 2 -14.21 0.06 18.65
C SER A 2 -15.52 -0.60 18.17
N PRO A 3 -16.69 0.05 18.37
CA PRO A 3 -17.98 -0.46 17.87
C PRO A 3 -18.02 -0.61 16.35
N LEU A 4 -17.35 0.29 15.61
CA LEU A 4 -17.26 0.22 14.15
C LEU A 4 -16.57 -1.07 13.71
N LEU A 5 -15.40 -1.38 14.28
CA LEU A 5 -14.64 -2.57 13.91
C LEU A 5 -15.40 -3.86 14.27
N SER A 6 -16.06 -3.91 15.44
CA SER A 6 -16.91 -5.04 15.81
C SER A 6 -18.01 -5.29 14.76
N ARG A 7 -18.71 -4.23 14.31
CA ARG A 7 -19.73 -4.33 13.26
C ARG A 7 -19.16 -4.84 11.94
N THR A 8 -17.96 -4.39 11.55
CA THR A 8 -17.28 -4.86 10.34
C THR A 8 -16.88 -6.32 10.41
N ILE A 9 -16.40 -6.79 11.56
CA ILE A 9 -16.09 -8.21 11.79
C ILE A 9 -17.37 -9.05 11.68
N ALA A 10 -18.45 -8.61 12.34
CA ALA A 10 -19.73 -9.30 12.30
C ALA A 10 -20.31 -9.38 10.87
N SER A 11 -20.28 -8.26 10.11
CA SER A 11 -20.75 -8.26 8.71
C SER A 11 -19.87 -9.09 7.77
N SER A 12 -18.63 -9.35 8.15
CA SER A 12 -17.67 -10.15 7.38
C SER A 12 -17.58 -11.61 7.84
N ARG A 13 -18.44 -12.06 8.78
CA ARG A 13 -18.37 -13.39 9.42
C ARG A 13 -18.24 -14.54 8.42
N ALA A 14 -19.03 -14.54 7.34
CA ALA A 14 -18.99 -15.59 6.32
C ALA A 14 -17.61 -15.68 5.63
N LYS A 15 -17.02 -14.54 5.26
CA LYS A 15 -15.68 -14.49 4.65
C LYS A 15 -14.61 -14.91 5.64
N LEU A 16 -14.69 -14.44 6.89
CA LEU A 16 -13.71 -14.77 7.93
C LEU A 16 -13.74 -16.26 8.31
N ASN A 17 -14.93 -16.87 8.35
CA ASN A 17 -15.10 -18.31 8.60
C ASN A 17 -14.51 -19.19 7.50
N ALA A 18 -14.45 -18.70 6.25
CA ALA A 18 -13.85 -19.44 5.14
C ALA A 18 -12.32 -19.64 5.29
N TYR A 19 -11.66 -18.86 6.16
CA TYR A 19 -10.22 -18.91 6.36
C TYR A 19 -9.88 -19.21 7.82
N PRO A 20 -9.36 -20.42 8.15
CA PRO A 20 -9.09 -20.81 9.54
C PRO A 20 -8.21 -19.83 10.32
N ALA A 21 -7.17 -19.27 9.68
CA ALA A 21 -6.29 -18.27 10.29
C ALA A 21 -7.03 -16.96 10.64
N ALA A 22 -7.96 -16.51 9.79
CA ALA A 22 -8.76 -15.32 10.06
C ALA A 22 -9.82 -15.58 11.14
N ARG A 23 -10.48 -16.75 11.10
CA ARG A 23 -11.44 -17.18 12.13
C ARG A 23 -10.79 -17.18 13.52
N ALA A 24 -9.58 -17.73 13.66
CA ALA A 24 -8.87 -17.77 14.94
C ALA A 24 -8.60 -16.38 15.54
N ILE A 25 -8.43 -15.35 14.70
CA ILE A 25 -8.14 -13.98 15.14
C ILE A 25 -9.42 -13.18 15.44
N PHE A 26 -10.40 -13.26 14.54
CA PHE A 26 -11.55 -12.34 14.55
C PHE A 26 -12.85 -12.97 15.06
N LEU A 27 -12.92 -14.30 15.10
CA LEU A 27 -14.09 -15.07 15.50
C LEU A 27 -13.74 -16.11 16.58
N PRO A 28 -13.13 -15.71 17.73
CA PRO A 28 -12.90 -16.64 18.84
C PRO A 28 -14.23 -17.25 19.28
N ASP A 29 -14.22 -18.54 19.60
CA ASP A 29 -15.42 -19.32 19.92
C ASP A 29 -16.49 -19.29 18.81
N SER A 30 -16.07 -19.05 17.57
CA SER A 30 -16.92 -18.89 16.39
C SER A 30 -17.80 -17.63 16.39
N GLU A 31 -17.61 -16.72 17.35
CA GLU A 31 -18.40 -15.49 17.49
C GLU A 31 -17.57 -14.24 17.18
N PRO A 32 -18.14 -13.22 16.51
CA PRO A 32 -17.46 -11.95 16.31
C PRO A 32 -17.02 -11.30 17.61
N LEU A 33 -15.80 -10.74 17.61
CA LEU A 33 -15.34 -9.90 18.71
C LEU A 33 -16.33 -8.76 18.99
N ARG A 34 -16.63 -8.56 20.27
CA ARG A 34 -17.58 -7.54 20.75
C ARG A 34 -16.90 -6.18 20.97
N PRO A 35 -17.65 -5.06 20.94
CA PRO A 35 -17.10 -3.77 21.34
C PRO A 35 -16.47 -3.86 22.74
N GLY A 36 -15.37 -3.16 22.96
CA GLY A 36 -14.60 -3.23 24.21
C GLY A 36 -13.62 -4.39 24.30
N ALA A 37 -13.79 -5.48 23.54
CA ALA A 37 -12.87 -6.62 23.56
C ALA A 37 -11.43 -6.23 23.17
N LEU A 38 -10.44 -6.97 23.68
CA LEU A 38 -9.04 -6.83 23.27
C LEU A 38 -8.78 -7.70 22.04
N LEU A 39 -8.31 -7.07 20.95
CA LEU A 39 -7.88 -7.77 19.73
C LEU A 39 -6.35 -7.72 19.68
N VAL A 40 -5.71 -8.86 19.90
CA VAL A 40 -4.25 -9.01 19.84
C VAL A 40 -3.90 -9.84 18.61
N GLN A 41 -2.92 -9.40 17.81
CA GLN A 41 -2.49 -10.08 16.59
C GLN A 41 -0.97 -10.31 16.62
N PRO A 42 -0.47 -11.32 17.36
CA PRO A 42 0.97 -11.55 17.55
C PRO A 42 1.71 -11.82 16.23
N ALA A 43 1.10 -12.59 15.32
CA ALA A 43 1.67 -12.86 14.00
C ALA A 43 1.79 -11.59 13.15
N LEU A 44 0.80 -10.68 13.22
CA LEU A 44 0.89 -9.39 12.55
C LEU A 44 1.96 -8.50 13.19
N ALA A 45 2.10 -8.53 14.52
CA ALA A 45 3.15 -7.80 15.22
C ALA A 45 4.54 -8.26 14.76
N ALA A 46 4.82 -9.56 14.70
CA ALA A 46 6.08 -10.10 14.19
C ALA A 46 6.36 -9.68 12.74
N THR A 47 5.34 -9.68 11.88
CA THR A 47 5.47 -9.16 10.50
C THR A 47 5.84 -7.68 10.49
N LEU A 48 5.19 -6.86 11.31
CA LEU A 48 5.48 -5.42 11.41
C LEU A 48 6.87 -5.14 12.00
N GLU A 49 7.32 -5.94 12.96
CA GLU A 49 8.69 -5.89 13.50
C GLU A 49 9.73 -6.21 12.42
N GLY A 50 9.47 -7.25 11.60
CA GLY A 50 10.32 -7.58 10.46
C GLY A 50 10.42 -6.42 9.45
N ILE A 51 9.29 -5.75 9.16
CA ILE A 51 9.27 -4.57 8.29
C ILE A 51 9.98 -3.38 8.94
N ALA A 52 9.82 -3.17 10.25
CA ALA A 52 10.52 -2.11 10.97
C ALA A 52 12.04 -2.28 10.91
N ALA A 53 12.54 -3.53 10.98
CA ALA A 53 13.95 -3.86 10.91
C ALA A 53 14.52 -3.81 9.48
N GLY A 54 13.80 -4.35 8.49
CA GLY A 54 14.32 -4.49 7.11
C GLY A 54 13.75 -3.51 6.09
N GLY A 55 12.93 -2.54 6.53
CA GLY A 55 12.24 -1.60 5.66
C GLY A 55 11.22 -2.26 4.74
N ALA A 56 10.79 -1.53 3.70
CA ALA A 56 9.82 -2.02 2.72
C ALA A 56 10.30 -3.30 2.01
N GLU A 57 11.61 -3.44 1.80
CA GLU A 57 12.21 -4.60 1.15
C GLU A 57 11.91 -5.90 1.90
N ALA A 58 11.81 -5.89 3.23
CA ALA A 58 11.46 -7.09 4.01
C ALA A 58 10.06 -7.65 3.67
N PHE A 59 9.13 -6.80 3.22
CA PHE A 59 7.80 -7.24 2.81
C PHE A 59 7.79 -7.80 1.38
N TYR A 60 8.51 -7.15 0.46
CA TYR A 60 8.50 -7.50 -0.96
C TYR A 60 9.54 -8.55 -1.35
N LYS A 61 10.57 -8.73 -0.52
CA LYS A 61 11.69 -9.64 -0.74
C LYS A 61 11.96 -10.46 0.53
N GLY A 62 12.22 -11.75 0.36
CA GLY A 62 12.55 -12.66 1.45
C GLY A 62 11.33 -13.34 2.09
N ALA A 63 11.45 -13.68 3.37
CA ALA A 63 10.56 -14.65 4.03
C ALA A 63 9.07 -14.27 4.02
N ILE A 64 8.74 -12.99 4.22
CA ILE A 64 7.34 -12.52 4.19
C ILE A 64 6.75 -12.71 2.79
N ALA A 65 7.49 -12.31 1.75
CA ALA A 65 7.07 -12.45 0.36
C ALA A 65 6.90 -13.93 -0.04
N GLU A 66 7.84 -14.77 0.36
CA GLU A 66 7.78 -16.21 0.09
C GLU A 66 6.61 -16.88 0.80
N GLN A 67 6.37 -16.53 2.07
CA GLN A 67 5.24 -17.09 2.84
C GLN A 67 3.91 -16.66 2.22
N LEU A 68 3.77 -15.38 1.86
CA LEU A 68 2.56 -14.88 1.20
C LEU A 68 2.33 -15.58 -0.14
N ALA A 69 3.35 -15.70 -0.99
CA ALA A 69 3.25 -16.36 -2.28
C ALA A 69 2.84 -17.83 -2.12
N ARG A 70 3.46 -18.57 -1.19
CA ARG A 70 3.08 -19.95 -0.88
C ARG A 70 1.62 -20.06 -0.45
N ASP A 71 1.17 -19.17 0.44
CA ASP A 71 -0.22 -19.16 0.93
C ASP A 71 -1.23 -18.87 -0.19
N VAL A 72 -0.90 -17.93 -1.09
CA VAL A 72 -1.73 -17.59 -2.25
C VAL A 72 -1.79 -18.76 -3.22
N GLN A 73 -0.65 -19.36 -3.56
CA GLN A 73 -0.56 -20.48 -4.51
C GLN A 73 -1.24 -21.75 -3.99
N ALA A 74 -1.12 -22.05 -2.69
CA ALA A 74 -1.80 -23.19 -2.06
C ALA A 74 -3.33 -23.12 -2.18
N ARG A 75 -3.88 -21.95 -2.51
CA ARG A 75 -5.31 -21.69 -2.69
C ARG A 75 -5.68 -21.39 -4.16
N GLY A 76 -4.78 -21.69 -5.10
CA GLY A 76 -4.99 -21.51 -6.54
C GLY A 76 -4.76 -20.09 -7.06
N GLY A 77 -4.16 -19.21 -6.26
CA GLY A 77 -3.79 -17.87 -6.70
C GLY A 77 -2.48 -17.84 -7.51
N LEU A 78 -2.25 -16.72 -8.22
CA LEU A 78 -1.17 -16.60 -9.20
C LEU A 78 0.08 -15.88 -8.68
N ILE A 79 0.01 -15.20 -7.53
CA ILE A 79 1.10 -14.35 -7.04
C ILE A 79 2.29 -15.22 -6.65
N THR A 80 3.45 -14.92 -7.24
CA THR A 80 4.74 -15.54 -6.90
C THR A 80 5.61 -14.59 -6.09
N ALA A 81 6.63 -15.13 -5.41
CA ALA A 81 7.65 -14.31 -4.77
C ALA A 81 8.42 -13.44 -5.79
N HIS A 82 8.55 -13.94 -7.03
CA HIS A 82 9.13 -13.17 -8.13
C HIS A 82 8.29 -11.93 -8.46
N ASP A 83 6.97 -12.07 -8.56
CA ASP A 83 6.05 -10.95 -8.81
C ASP A 83 6.14 -9.90 -7.70
N MET A 84 6.18 -10.35 -6.44
CA MET A 84 6.33 -9.46 -5.29
C MET A 84 7.64 -8.67 -5.35
N SER A 85 8.76 -9.34 -5.64
CA SER A 85 10.09 -8.71 -5.71
C SER A 85 10.23 -7.67 -6.82
N ARG A 86 9.36 -7.72 -7.83
CA ARG A 86 9.35 -6.86 -9.02
C ARG A 86 8.22 -5.83 -9.00
N TYR A 87 7.47 -5.73 -7.91
CA TYR A 87 6.38 -4.76 -7.82
C TYR A 87 6.91 -3.32 -7.96
N PRO A 88 6.53 -2.56 -8.99
CA PRO A 88 7.03 -1.21 -9.19
C PRO A 88 6.22 -0.21 -8.35
N VAL A 89 6.91 0.63 -7.57
CA VAL A 89 6.31 1.81 -6.96
C VAL A 89 6.38 2.96 -7.96
N ALA A 90 5.22 3.45 -8.40
CA ALA A 90 5.14 4.56 -9.34
C ALA A 90 4.89 5.89 -8.61
N GLU A 91 5.86 6.81 -8.69
CA GLU A 91 5.63 8.20 -8.30
C GLU A 91 4.77 8.91 -9.36
N MET A 92 3.60 9.41 -8.94
CA MET A 92 2.63 10.02 -9.85
C MET A 92 2.39 11.49 -9.49
N ILE A 93 2.21 12.33 -10.52
CA ILE A 93 1.82 13.72 -10.34
C ILE A 93 0.32 13.76 -10.04
N PRO A 94 -0.13 14.43 -8.97
CA PRO A 94 -1.55 14.49 -8.63
C PRO A 94 -2.36 15.15 -9.74
N LEU A 95 -3.64 14.73 -9.87
CA LEU A 95 -4.60 15.50 -10.63
C LEU A 95 -4.72 16.89 -10.04
N CYS A 96 -4.81 17.89 -10.91
CA CYS A 96 -4.87 19.26 -10.48
C CYS A 96 -5.99 20.00 -11.21
N ARG A 97 -6.87 20.63 -10.45
CA ARG A 97 -7.87 21.58 -10.93
C ARG A 97 -7.77 22.88 -10.16
N VAL A 98 -7.79 24.01 -10.86
CA VAL A 98 -7.98 25.32 -10.24
C VAL A 98 -9.48 25.57 -10.13
N ALA A 99 -9.94 25.91 -8.92
CA ALA A 99 -11.33 26.23 -8.62
C ALA A 99 -11.34 27.53 -7.80
N ARG A 100 -11.86 28.61 -8.39
CA ARG A 100 -11.77 29.98 -7.84
C ARG A 100 -10.30 30.34 -7.55
N LEU A 101 -9.98 30.70 -6.31
CA LEU A 101 -8.62 31.06 -5.84
C LEU A 101 -7.84 29.86 -5.26
N HIS A 102 -8.40 28.65 -5.32
CA HIS A 102 -7.79 27.46 -4.74
C HIS A 102 -7.37 26.45 -5.80
N ARG A 103 -6.37 25.65 -5.45
CA ARG A 103 -5.87 24.56 -6.26
C ARG A 103 -6.23 23.24 -5.57
N ALA A 104 -7.16 22.50 -6.17
CA ALA A 104 -7.57 21.19 -5.70
C ALA A 104 -6.64 20.12 -6.28
N LEU A 105 -6.08 19.29 -5.40
CA LEU A 105 -5.23 18.16 -5.75
C LEU A 105 -5.98 16.86 -5.48
N GLY A 106 -5.88 15.90 -6.40
CA GLY A 106 -6.47 14.57 -6.26
C GLY A 106 -5.49 13.47 -6.65
N ALA A 107 -5.79 12.24 -6.23
CA ALA A 107 -5.02 11.07 -6.65
C ALA A 107 -4.96 10.98 -8.18
N ALA A 108 -3.78 10.66 -8.70
CA ALA A 108 -3.63 10.40 -10.12
C ALA A 108 -4.43 9.14 -10.50
N PRO A 109 -5.11 9.12 -11.66
CA PRO A 109 -5.60 7.86 -12.22
C PRO A 109 -4.38 6.96 -12.47
N MET A 110 -4.56 5.66 -12.26
CA MET A 110 -3.54 4.65 -12.56
C MET A 110 -3.04 4.84 -13.99
N GLY A 111 -1.73 5.06 -14.17
CA GLY A 111 -1.11 5.22 -15.49
C GLY A 111 -1.25 6.60 -16.14
N ALA A 112 -1.77 7.62 -15.45
CA ALA A 112 -1.87 8.96 -16.00
C ALA A 112 -0.49 9.57 -16.29
N ARG A 113 -0.21 9.80 -17.58
CA ARG A 113 0.98 10.54 -18.03
C ARG A 113 0.76 12.04 -17.86
N ARG A 114 1.54 12.65 -16.95
CA ARG A 114 1.96 14.07 -16.92
C ARG A 114 0.96 15.11 -17.46
N CYS A 115 0.14 15.72 -16.59
CA CYS A 115 -0.42 17.05 -16.86
C CYS A 115 0.48 18.14 -16.25
N TRP A 116 1.60 18.45 -16.92
CA TRP A 116 2.56 19.46 -16.46
C TRP A 116 1.98 20.89 -16.44
N ARG A 117 0.92 21.12 -17.22
CA ARG A 117 0.40 22.47 -17.49
C ARG A 117 -0.29 23.11 -16.28
N CYS A 118 -0.90 22.32 -15.41
CA CYS A 118 -1.50 22.79 -14.15
C CYS A 118 -0.55 22.70 -12.94
N CYS A 119 0.56 21.95 -13.07
CA CYS A 119 1.48 21.68 -11.96
C CYS A 119 2.69 22.60 -11.87
N ARG A 120 2.72 23.73 -12.60
CA ARG A 120 3.71 24.77 -12.36
C ARG A 120 3.48 25.38 -10.98
N TRP A 121 4.15 24.84 -9.98
CA TRP A 121 4.42 25.56 -8.75
C TRP A 121 5.19 26.83 -9.15
N PRO A 122 4.76 28.05 -8.77
CA PRO A 122 5.62 29.19 -8.92
C PRO A 122 6.86 28.91 -8.07
N ARG A 123 8.00 28.62 -8.71
CA ARG A 123 9.29 28.60 -8.02
C ARG A 123 9.33 29.91 -7.22
N ARG A 124 9.37 29.84 -5.88
CA ARG A 124 9.65 31.02 -5.07
C ARG A 124 10.97 31.57 -5.62
N ARG A 125 10.96 32.80 -6.14
CA ARG A 125 12.20 33.50 -6.51
C ARG A 125 13.03 33.55 -5.22
N GLY A 126 14.20 32.90 -5.22
CA GLY A 126 15.12 32.87 -4.07
C GLY A 126 15.17 31.57 -3.26
N SER A 127 14.44 30.51 -3.58
CA SER A 127 14.78 29.19 -3.01
C SER A 127 15.96 28.60 -3.78
N PRO A 128 17.08 28.26 -3.11
CA PRO A 128 18.19 27.59 -3.79
C PRO A 128 17.65 26.34 -4.46
N ALA A 129 18.08 26.13 -5.70
CA ALA A 129 17.76 24.91 -6.42
C ALA A 129 18.14 23.73 -5.50
N ARG A 130 17.15 22.93 -5.08
CA ARG A 130 17.44 21.51 -4.86
C ARG A 130 17.67 20.92 -6.25
N ALA A 131 18.82 21.26 -6.81
CA ALA A 131 19.59 20.32 -7.59
C ALA A 131 19.82 19.11 -6.67
N ASP A 132 19.68 17.92 -7.23
CA ASP A 132 19.97 16.65 -6.57
C ASP A 132 18.98 16.24 -5.49
N SER A 133 17.73 15.95 -5.91
CA SER A 133 17.01 14.86 -5.26
C SER A 133 17.46 13.56 -5.95
N PRO A 134 18.10 12.59 -5.26
CA PRO A 134 18.63 11.36 -5.87
C PRO A 134 17.55 10.43 -6.44
N ILE A 135 16.28 10.81 -6.29
CA ILE A 135 15.10 9.97 -6.53
C ILE A 135 14.64 10.01 -8.01
N VAL A 136 15.11 10.97 -8.83
CA VAL A 136 14.61 11.12 -10.21
C VAL A 136 15.76 11.12 -11.23
N PRO A 137 16.15 9.96 -11.80
CA PRO A 137 17.06 9.95 -12.93
C PRO A 137 16.38 10.62 -14.14
N ARG A 138 17.16 11.46 -14.86
CA ARG A 138 16.73 12.05 -16.13
C ARG A 138 16.58 10.94 -17.17
N PRO A 139 15.48 10.84 -17.93
CA PRO A 139 15.40 9.89 -19.04
C PRO A 139 16.41 10.28 -20.13
N SER A 140 17.21 9.32 -20.58
CA SER A 140 18.14 9.46 -21.70
C SER A 140 17.38 9.70 -23.01
N PRO A 141 17.87 10.57 -23.92
CA PRO A 141 17.27 10.73 -25.24
C PRO A 141 17.39 9.41 -26.02
N ARG A 142 16.28 8.89 -26.53
CA ARG A 142 16.30 7.76 -27.49
C ARG A 142 16.74 8.32 -28.85
N SER A 143 17.77 7.73 -29.44
CA SER A 143 18.12 7.95 -30.85
C SER A 143 16.99 7.46 -31.76
N PRO A 144 16.64 8.19 -32.82
CA PRO A 144 15.72 7.70 -33.84
C PRO A 144 16.37 6.58 -34.65
N ALA A 145 15.58 5.56 -34.98
CA ALA A 145 15.92 4.51 -35.95
C ALA A 145 15.67 5.00 -37.37
#